data_AF-A0A2S8JFE8-F1
#
_entry.id   AF-A0A2S8JFE8-F1
#
_cell.length_a   1.000
_cell.length_b   1.000
_cell.length_c   1.000
_cell.angle_alpha   90.00
_cell.angle_beta   90.00
_cell.angle_gamma   90.00
#
_symmetry.space_group_name_H-M   'P 1'
#
loop_
_entity.id
_entity.type
_entity.pdbx_description
1 polymer ?
#
loop_
_entity_poly.entity_id
_entity_poly.type
_entity_poly.pdbx_seq_one_letter_code
_entity_poly.pdbx_strand_id
1 'polypeptide(L)'
;MVLKKVVVPLMPLTEAFELGVACEVFGFDRSDDGLPTYDFSLVAGSREPIRTRFGYGIDVPYDLDRLDDADLIVVPAGGTYAEADGTFVCAKDPDPCMDPLLDKLRAAVDRGAKVASLCSGAFVLGAAGLLDGRKCTTHWRHAQRLADLHPAATVDPNVLYVDDDPVLTSAGTAAGIDLCLHIVRKEQGSRVANGIARRMVVPPHRDGGQAQYVAMPLPSTTIDTLGPLLDWMTEHLALDLSVTAVAAKANMSPRTFARRFQAETGTTPARWLSDQRVLAAQHLLENSDLSVDVIAERVGFGGGAVLRQHFLRLRHTTPQAYRRTFRDTEPPADKAAGKNRRRRGVAHAKQSPNERTLVATKTLTQQNFDETVTGNDVVLVDFWASWCGPCRSFAPTFEASSEQHPDVVHAKVDTEAEQGIAAAANIRSIPTIMAFREGVLVFSQPGALPPAALEDLLTQVKALDMDEVRKQIAEQAPAE
;
A
#
# COMPACT_ATOMS: atom_id res chain seq x y z
N MET A 1 -0.53 -14.40 -19.00
CA MET A 1 -1.61 -14.70 -19.97
C MET A 1 -2.48 -13.46 -19.99
N VAL A 2 -2.90 -12.90 -21.12
CA VAL A 2 -3.71 -11.66 -21.03
C VAL A 2 -5.06 -12.03 -20.43
N LEU A 3 -5.36 -11.51 -19.23
CA LEU A 3 -6.62 -11.73 -18.53
C LEU A 3 -7.79 -11.22 -19.39
N LYS A 4 -8.66 -12.12 -19.86
CA LYS A 4 -9.83 -11.78 -20.69
C LYS A 4 -11.13 -12.27 -20.07
N LYS A 5 -11.18 -13.50 -19.55
CA LYS A 5 -12.39 -14.11 -18.99
C LYS A 5 -12.26 -14.31 -17.48
N VAL A 6 -13.15 -13.64 -16.73
CA VAL A 6 -13.18 -13.69 -15.27
C VAL A 6 -14.52 -14.24 -14.82
N VAL A 7 -14.50 -15.32 -14.03
CA VAL A 7 -15.72 -15.98 -13.58
C VAL A 7 -15.77 -16.06 -12.06
N VAL A 8 -16.94 -15.78 -11.49
CA VAL A 8 -17.16 -15.73 -10.05
C VAL A 8 -18.26 -16.74 -9.68
N PRO A 9 -17.90 -17.90 -9.09
CA PRO A 9 -18.89 -18.83 -8.57
C PRO A 9 -19.50 -18.31 -7.27
N LEU A 10 -20.83 -18.25 -7.23
CA LEU A 10 -21.59 -17.84 -6.05
C LEU A 10 -21.96 -19.06 -5.23
N MET A 11 -21.56 -19.08 -3.96
CA MET A 11 -21.86 -20.17 -3.04
C MET A 11 -23.08 -19.84 -2.19
N PRO A 12 -23.71 -20.86 -1.56
CA PRO A 12 -24.70 -20.61 -0.51
C PRO A 12 -24.16 -19.64 0.55
N LEU A 13 -25.00 -18.74 1.05
CA LEU A 13 -24.64 -17.69 2.00
C LEU A 13 -23.47 -16.81 1.52
N THR A 14 -23.41 -16.50 0.22
CA THR A 14 -22.37 -15.60 -0.29
C THR A 14 -22.43 -14.24 0.40
N GLU A 15 -21.26 -13.68 0.67
CA GLU A 15 -21.11 -12.36 1.29
C GLU A 15 -21.14 -11.28 0.21
N ALA A 16 -21.99 -10.27 0.42
CA ALA A 16 -22.26 -9.25 -0.59
C ALA A 16 -21.03 -8.38 -0.90
N PHE A 17 -20.16 -8.14 0.10
CA PHE A 17 -19.01 -7.26 -0.05
C PHE A 17 -17.94 -7.87 -0.95
N GLU A 18 -17.49 -9.10 -0.68
CA GLU A 18 -16.50 -9.80 -1.48
C GLU A 18 -16.98 -10.03 -2.92
N LEU A 19 -18.27 -10.36 -3.10
CA LEU A 19 -18.88 -10.37 -4.42
C LEU A 19 -18.79 -9.00 -5.10
N GLY A 20 -19.17 -7.94 -4.37
CA GLY A 20 -19.09 -6.56 -4.84
C GLY A 20 -17.69 -6.15 -5.29
N VAL A 21 -16.64 -6.57 -4.58
CA VAL A 21 -15.24 -6.32 -4.97
C VAL A 21 -14.91 -6.96 -6.31
N ALA A 22 -15.27 -8.23 -6.53
CA ALA A 22 -15.02 -8.91 -7.80
C ALA A 22 -15.78 -8.24 -8.96
N CYS A 23 -17.06 -7.87 -8.74
CA CYS A 23 -17.87 -7.13 -9.70
C CYS A 23 -17.29 -5.75 -10.00
N GLU A 24 -16.80 -5.03 -8.99
CA GLU A 24 -16.24 -3.70 -9.16
C GLU A 24 -14.95 -3.76 -9.99
N VAL A 25 -14.01 -4.63 -9.66
CA VAL A 25 -12.70 -4.69 -10.34
C VAL A 25 -12.81 -5.26 -11.75
N PHE A 26 -13.59 -6.33 -11.95
CA PHE A 26 -13.61 -7.08 -13.21
C PHE A 26 -14.92 -6.96 -14.00
N GLY A 27 -16.03 -6.58 -13.37
CA GLY A 27 -17.36 -6.55 -14.01
C GLY A 27 -17.76 -5.22 -14.65
N PHE A 28 -17.17 -4.11 -14.22
CA PHE A 28 -17.48 -2.79 -14.80
C PHE A 28 -16.69 -2.50 -16.07
N ASP A 29 -17.41 -2.08 -17.11
CA ASP A 29 -16.81 -1.53 -18.34
C ASP A 29 -16.21 -0.14 -18.06
N ARG A 30 -14.92 -0.01 -18.31
CA ARG A 30 -14.14 1.23 -18.20
C ARG A 30 -13.37 1.55 -19.49
N SER A 31 -13.89 1.07 -20.61
CA SER A 31 -13.29 1.30 -21.94
C SER A 31 -13.27 2.78 -22.34
N ASP A 32 -14.18 3.58 -21.79
CA ASP A 32 -14.23 5.05 -21.87
C ASP A 32 -12.95 5.72 -21.32
N ASP A 33 -12.32 5.12 -20.30
CA ASP A 33 -11.06 5.56 -19.71
C ASP A 33 -9.81 4.92 -20.36
N GLY A 34 -9.98 4.14 -21.44
CA GLY A 34 -8.88 3.40 -22.07
C GLY A 34 -8.36 2.23 -21.23
N LEU A 35 -9.22 1.65 -20.39
CA LEU A 35 -8.96 0.45 -19.59
C LEU A 35 -9.52 -0.81 -20.30
N PRO A 36 -8.97 -2.00 -20.01
CA PRO A 36 -9.44 -3.25 -20.62
C PRO A 36 -10.84 -3.62 -20.11
N THR A 37 -11.56 -4.36 -20.94
CA THR A 37 -12.83 -5.01 -20.60
C THR A 37 -12.61 -6.50 -20.40
N TYR A 38 -13.42 -7.11 -19.54
CA TYR A 38 -13.39 -8.54 -19.27
C TYR A 38 -14.70 -9.19 -19.69
N ASP A 39 -14.64 -10.40 -20.22
CA ASP A 39 -15.79 -11.31 -20.25
C ASP A 39 -16.05 -11.78 -18.81
N PHE A 40 -16.85 -10.99 -18.08
CA PHE A 40 -17.17 -11.22 -16.68
C PHE A 40 -18.47 -11.99 -16.53
N SER A 41 -18.51 -13.01 -15.68
CA SER A 41 -19.73 -13.78 -15.41
C SER A 41 -19.84 -14.24 -13.97
N LEU A 42 -21.05 -14.14 -13.42
CA LEU A 42 -21.43 -14.78 -12.17
C LEU A 42 -22.09 -16.12 -12.51
N VAL A 43 -21.69 -17.19 -11.83
CA VAL A 43 -22.26 -18.54 -12.01
C VAL A 43 -22.76 -19.10 -10.68
N ALA A 44 -23.79 -19.94 -10.71
CA ALA A 44 -24.23 -20.63 -9.50
C ALA A 44 -23.22 -21.73 -9.14
N GLY A 45 -22.66 -21.65 -7.93
CA GLY A 45 -21.73 -22.63 -7.37
C GLY A 45 -22.41 -23.91 -6.85
N SER A 46 -23.74 -23.90 -6.76
CA SER A 46 -24.57 -25.01 -6.31
C SER A 46 -25.83 -25.13 -7.16
N ARG A 47 -26.46 -26.31 -7.16
CA ARG A 47 -27.76 -26.55 -7.81
C ARG A 47 -28.93 -25.86 -7.12
N GLU A 48 -28.76 -25.52 -5.84
CA GLU A 48 -29.78 -24.80 -5.08
C GLU A 48 -29.74 -23.29 -5.36
N PRO A 49 -30.89 -22.58 -5.25
CA PRO A 49 -30.94 -21.14 -5.40
C PRO A 49 -29.95 -20.44 -4.47
N ILE A 50 -29.12 -19.56 -5.04
CA ILE A 50 -28.13 -18.82 -4.26
C ILE A 50 -28.84 -17.82 -3.34
N ARG A 51 -28.74 -18.05 -2.04
CA ARG A 51 -29.16 -17.10 -1.00
C ARG A 51 -27.92 -16.44 -0.41
N THR A 52 -27.94 -15.12 -0.30
CA THR A 52 -26.90 -14.39 0.44
C THR A 52 -27.12 -14.59 1.93
N ARG A 53 -26.07 -14.33 2.71
CA ARG A 53 -26.17 -14.31 4.18
C ARG A 53 -27.24 -13.34 4.70
N PHE A 54 -27.56 -12.31 3.93
CA PHE A 54 -28.52 -11.26 4.29
C PHE A 54 -29.96 -11.60 3.89
N GLY A 55 -30.23 -12.83 3.44
CA GLY A 55 -31.58 -13.37 3.25
C GLY A 55 -32.22 -13.06 1.90
N TYR A 56 -31.51 -12.41 0.97
CA TYR A 56 -31.99 -12.20 -0.40
C TYR A 56 -31.39 -13.23 -1.38
N GLY A 57 -32.10 -13.52 -2.45
CA GLY A 57 -31.64 -14.43 -3.50
C GLY A 57 -30.87 -13.70 -4.59
N ILE A 58 -29.91 -14.37 -5.21
CA ILE A 58 -29.24 -13.93 -6.43
C ILE A 58 -29.54 -14.95 -7.52
N ASP A 59 -30.21 -14.51 -8.58
CA ASP A 59 -30.43 -15.31 -9.77
C ASP A 59 -29.33 -14.99 -10.79
N VAL A 60 -28.69 -16.02 -11.33
CA VAL A 60 -27.59 -15.88 -12.29
C VAL A 60 -27.88 -16.76 -13.52
N PRO A 61 -27.69 -16.23 -14.75
CA PRO A 61 -28.15 -16.90 -15.96
C PRO A 61 -27.15 -17.95 -16.49
N TYR A 62 -26.06 -18.22 -15.78
CA TYR A 62 -24.93 -19.02 -16.26
C TYR A 62 -24.58 -20.18 -15.32
N ASP A 63 -24.21 -21.30 -15.93
CA ASP A 63 -23.79 -22.53 -15.25
C ASP A 63 -22.27 -22.61 -15.08
N LEU A 64 -21.83 -23.63 -14.33
CA LEU A 64 -20.40 -23.90 -14.05
C LEU A 64 -19.54 -24.10 -15.30
N ASP A 65 -20.11 -24.36 -16.47
CA ASP A 65 -19.38 -24.52 -17.73
C ASP A 65 -18.59 -23.26 -18.14
N ARG A 66 -18.97 -22.07 -17.64
CA ARG A 66 -18.17 -20.86 -17.87
C ARG A 66 -16.78 -20.93 -17.22
N LEU A 67 -16.56 -21.84 -16.27
CA LEU A 67 -15.27 -22.04 -15.60
C LEU A 67 -14.25 -22.81 -16.48
N ASP A 68 -14.71 -23.51 -17.53
CA ASP A 68 -13.89 -24.40 -18.36
C ASP A 68 -12.87 -23.67 -19.25
N ASP A 69 -13.10 -22.40 -19.51
CA ASP A 69 -12.27 -21.52 -20.33
C ASP A 69 -11.98 -20.18 -19.62
N ALA A 70 -12.25 -20.10 -18.32
CA ALA A 70 -11.90 -18.93 -17.51
C ALA A 70 -10.37 -18.77 -17.39
N ASP A 71 -9.90 -17.54 -17.52
CA ASP A 71 -8.49 -17.18 -17.26
C ASP A 71 -8.23 -16.98 -15.76
N LEU A 72 -9.24 -16.44 -15.06
CA LEU A 72 -9.26 -16.21 -13.62
C LEU A 72 -10.61 -16.60 -13.04
N ILE A 73 -10.57 -17.38 -11.96
CA ILE A 73 -11.74 -17.68 -11.14
C ILE A 73 -11.58 -16.97 -9.81
N VAL A 74 -12.52 -16.09 -9.43
CA VAL A 74 -12.52 -15.40 -8.14
C VAL A 74 -13.59 -16.00 -7.25
N VAL A 75 -13.17 -16.71 -6.20
CA VAL A 75 -14.05 -17.34 -5.22
C VAL A 75 -14.30 -16.36 -4.07
N PRO A 76 -15.49 -15.74 -3.97
CA PRO A 76 -15.82 -14.79 -2.91
C PRO A 76 -16.02 -15.52 -1.57
N ALA A 77 -16.32 -14.79 -0.49
CA ALA A 77 -16.81 -15.42 0.73
C ALA A 77 -18.19 -16.05 0.51
N GLY A 78 -18.38 -17.23 1.08
CA GLY A 78 -19.61 -18.02 1.01
C GLY A 78 -19.35 -19.46 1.45
N GLY A 79 -20.34 -20.34 1.31
CA GLY A 79 -20.25 -21.74 1.76
C GLY A 79 -20.16 -21.87 3.28
N THR A 80 -20.63 -20.85 4.01
CA THR A 80 -20.69 -20.87 5.47
C THR A 80 -22.00 -21.47 5.96
N TYR A 81 -22.05 -21.88 7.22
CA TYR A 81 -23.27 -22.29 7.89
C TYR A 81 -23.37 -21.58 9.24
N ALA A 82 -24.60 -21.43 9.73
CA ALA A 82 -24.86 -20.88 11.06
C ALA A 82 -24.68 -21.99 12.11
N GLU A 83 -23.83 -21.75 13.11
CA GLU A 83 -23.79 -22.58 14.30
C GLU A 83 -24.97 -22.26 15.24
N ALA A 84 -25.16 -23.10 16.27
CA ALA A 84 -26.26 -22.97 17.22
C ALA A 84 -26.25 -21.64 18.01
N ASP A 85 -25.10 -20.97 18.08
CA ASP A 85 -24.93 -19.66 18.73
C ASP A 85 -25.14 -18.47 17.76
N GLY A 86 -25.53 -18.74 16.51
CA GLY A 86 -25.75 -17.73 15.48
C GLY A 86 -24.47 -17.20 14.82
N THR A 87 -23.30 -17.75 15.16
CA THR A 87 -22.06 -17.44 14.43
C THR A 87 -22.04 -18.17 13.09
N PHE A 88 -21.43 -17.53 12.09
CA PHE A 88 -21.27 -18.14 10.77
C PHE A 88 -19.83 -18.59 10.63
N VAL A 89 -19.64 -19.86 10.32
CA VAL A 89 -18.32 -20.47 10.19
C VAL A 89 -18.23 -21.26 8.90
N CYS A 90 -16.99 -21.49 8.46
CA CYS A 90 -16.70 -22.30 7.28
C CYS A 90 -16.72 -23.78 7.67
N ALA A 91 -17.36 -24.61 6.84
CA ALA A 91 -17.49 -26.05 7.07
C ALA A 91 -16.14 -26.77 6.97
N LYS A 92 -16.02 -27.83 7.76
CA LYS A 92 -14.93 -28.81 7.64
C LYS A 92 -15.03 -29.54 6.32
N ASP A 93 -16.24 -30.02 6.04
CA ASP A 93 -16.57 -30.69 4.80
C ASP A 93 -17.57 -29.79 4.05
N PRO A 94 -17.25 -29.35 2.82
CA PRO A 94 -18.20 -28.63 1.99
C PRO A 94 -19.47 -29.45 1.77
N ASP A 95 -20.60 -28.78 1.58
CA ASP A 95 -21.82 -29.46 1.15
C ASP A 95 -21.54 -30.21 -0.17
N PRO A 96 -21.91 -31.51 -0.29
CA PRO A 96 -21.72 -32.28 -1.53
C PRO A 96 -22.28 -31.62 -2.79
N CYS A 97 -23.24 -30.67 -2.66
CA CYS A 97 -23.71 -29.88 -3.79
C CYS A 97 -22.62 -29.03 -4.46
N MET A 98 -21.49 -28.79 -3.77
CA MET A 98 -20.33 -28.04 -4.26
C MET A 98 -19.28 -28.91 -4.94
N ASP A 99 -19.37 -30.25 -4.91
CA ASP A 99 -18.39 -31.14 -5.54
C ASP A 99 -18.11 -30.80 -7.02
N PRO A 100 -19.13 -30.51 -7.87
CA PRO A 100 -18.88 -30.10 -9.25
C PRO A 100 -18.08 -28.80 -9.37
N LEU A 101 -18.25 -27.87 -8.43
CA LEU A 101 -17.47 -26.64 -8.39
C LEU A 101 -16.01 -26.94 -8.02
N LEU A 102 -15.77 -27.77 -7.01
CA LEU A 102 -14.40 -28.14 -6.59
C LEU A 102 -13.64 -28.82 -7.73
N ASP A 103 -14.29 -29.70 -8.48
CA ASP A 103 -13.68 -30.36 -9.65
C ASP A 103 -13.34 -29.36 -10.76
N LYS A 104 -14.23 -28.39 -11.04
CA LYS A 104 -13.96 -27.33 -12.01
C LYS A 104 -12.81 -26.42 -11.58
N LEU A 105 -12.68 -26.13 -10.29
CA LEU A 105 -11.54 -25.36 -9.75
C LEU A 105 -10.21 -26.09 -9.94
N ARG A 106 -10.17 -27.40 -9.64
CA ARG A 106 -8.99 -28.25 -9.89
C ARG A 106 -8.63 -28.28 -11.37
N ALA A 107 -9.61 -28.55 -12.23
CA ALA A 107 -9.40 -28.60 -13.68
C ALA A 107 -8.94 -27.25 -14.26
N ALA A 108 -9.40 -26.12 -13.69
CA ALA A 108 -8.95 -24.79 -14.09
C ALA A 108 -7.47 -24.57 -13.76
N VAL A 109 -7.03 -24.95 -12.55
CA VAL A 109 -5.61 -24.88 -12.16
C VAL A 109 -4.75 -25.81 -13.01
N ASP A 110 -5.19 -27.04 -13.27
CA ASP A 110 -4.48 -28.00 -14.14
C ASP A 110 -4.32 -27.49 -15.59
N ARG A 111 -5.30 -26.72 -16.07
CA ARG A 111 -5.25 -26.02 -17.36
C ARG A 111 -4.29 -24.82 -17.37
N GLY A 112 -3.89 -24.32 -16.20
CA GLY A 112 -3.05 -23.13 -16.05
C GLY A 112 -3.81 -21.83 -15.84
N ALA A 113 -5.12 -21.89 -15.55
CA ALA A 113 -5.88 -20.73 -15.10
C ALA A 113 -5.54 -20.37 -13.65
N LYS A 114 -5.79 -19.11 -13.29
CA LYS A 114 -5.56 -18.63 -11.92
C LYS A 114 -6.83 -18.75 -11.09
N VAL A 115 -6.67 -19.07 -9.81
CA VAL A 115 -7.78 -19.13 -8.87
C VAL A 115 -7.46 -18.24 -7.68
N ALA A 116 -8.33 -17.28 -7.40
CA ALA A 116 -8.18 -16.34 -6.30
C ALA A 116 -9.32 -16.50 -5.30
N SER A 117 -9.03 -16.48 -4.00
CA SER A 117 -10.06 -16.45 -2.95
C SER A 117 -10.10 -15.13 -2.18
N LEU A 118 -11.30 -14.68 -1.88
CA LEU A 118 -11.55 -13.54 -0.99
C LEU A 118 -12.11 -14.02 0.34
N CYS A 119 -11.50 -13.59 1.45
CA CYS A 119 -11.97 -13.89 2.81
C CYS A 119 -12.10 -15.42 3.04
N SER A 120 -13.28 -15.89 3.41
CA SER A 120 -13.60 -17.31 3.62
C SER A 120 -13.67 -18.15 2.35
N GLY A 121 -13.56 -17.57 1.16
CA GLY A 121 -13.41 -18.34 -0.08
C GLY A 121 -12.20 -19.29 -0.06
N ALA A 122 -11.21 -19.00 0.81
CA ALA A 122 -10.04 -19.86 1.00
C ALA A 122 -10.40 -21.29 1.46
N PHE A 123 -11.50 -21.47 2.22
CA PHE A 123 -11.94 -22.80 2.65
C PHE A 123 -12.42 -23.66 1.47
N VAL A 124 -12.98 -23.03 0.43
CA VAL A 124 -13.38 -23.74 -0.79
C VAL A 124 -12.16 -24.15 -1.60
N LEU A 125 -11.12 -23.31 -1.64
CA LEU A 125 -9.84 -23.69 -2.24
C LEU A 125 -9.16 -24.81 -1.45
N GLY A 126 -9.22 -24.77 -0.12
CA GLY A 126 -8.74 -25.83 0.76
C GLY A 126 -9.47 -27.14 0.52
N ALA A 127 -10.80 -27.12 0.41
CA ALA A 127 -11.59 -28.31 0.10
C ALA A 127 -11.35 -28.84 -1.32
N ALA A 128 -11.01 -27.96 -2.27
CA ALA A 128 -10.53 -28.35 -3.59
C ALA A 128 -9.11 -28.96 -3.56
N GLY A 129 -8.41 -28.94 -2.42
CA GLY A 129 -7.01 -29.39 -2.31
C GLY A 129 -6.01 -28.42 -2.95
N LEU A 130 -6.46 -27.21 -3.31
CA LEU A 130 -5.64 -26.24 -4.03
C LEU A 130 -4.66 -25.49 -3.12
N LEU A 131 -4.83 -25.57 -1.80
CA LEU A 131 -3.94 -24.94 -0.81
C LEU A 131 -2.83 -25.87 -0.31
N ASP A 132 -2.86 -27.16 -0.68
CA ASP A 132 -1.91 -28.15 -0.18
C ASP A 132 -0.47 -27.80 -0.62
N GLY A 133 0.43 -27.66 0.35
CA GLY A 133 1.83 -27.29 0.14
C GLY A 133 2.06 -25.81 -0.22
N ARG A 134 1.02 -24.96 -0.19
CA ARG A 134 1.09 -23.55 -0.56
C ARG A 134 1.03 -22.62 0.64
N LYS A 135 1.61 -21.43 0.48
CA LYS A 135 1.34 -20.31 1.38
C LYS A 135 -0.03 -19.73 1.05
N CYS A 136 -0.82 -19.45 2.08
CA CYS A 136 -2.13 -18.85 1.90
C CYS A 136 -2.52 -17.99 3.10
N THR A 137 -3.58 -17.20 2.93
CA THR A 137 -4.18 -16.42 4.00
C THR A 137 -5.70 -16.44 3.89
N THR A 138 -6.36 -16.09 4.98
CA THR A 138 -7.80 -15.82 5.05
C THR A 138 -8.01 -14.75 6.12
N HIS A 139 -9.26 -14.37 6.38
CA HIS A 139 -9.55 -13.43 7.45
C HIS A 139 -9.02 -13.97 8.79
N TRP A 140 -8.31 -13.15 9.57
CA TRP A 140 -7.60 -13.55 10.80
C TRP A 140 -8.46 -14.36 11.78
N ARG A 141 -9.75 -14.01 11.90
CA ARG A 141 -10.73 -14.73 12.73
C ARG A 141 -10.87 -16.22 12.36
N HIS A 142 -10.64 -16.54 11.09
CA HIS A 142 -10.81 -17.88 10.54
C HIS A 142 -9.49 -18.57 10.21
N ALA A 143 -8.35 -17.88 10.33
CA ALA A 143 -7.04 -18.40 9.94
C ALA A 143 -6.64 -19.68 10.70
N GLN A 144 -6.84 -19.70 12.03
CA GLN A 144 -6.55 -20.90 12.81
C GLN A 144 -7.42 -22.08 12.36
N ARG A 145 -8.72 -21.84 12.14
CA ARG A 145 -9.64 -22.87 11.66
C ARG A 145 -9.25 -23.39 10.28
N LEU A 146 -8.79 -22.53 9.37
CA LEU A 146 -8.31 -22.95 8.05
C LEU A 146 -7.08 -23.86 8.19
N ALA A 147 -6.14 -23.51 9.06
CA ALA A 147 -4.94 -24.31 9.32
C ALA A 147 -5.28 -25.68 9.95
N ASP A 148 -6.24 -25.71 10.87
CA ASP A 148 -6.68 -26.96 11.52
C ASP A 148 -7.38 -27.91 10.53
N LEU A 149 -8.13 -27.36 9.55
CA LEU A 149 -8.86 -28.13 8.54
C LEU A 149 -7.99 -28.58 7.37
N HIS A 150 -7.00 -27.77 6.98
CA HIS A 150 -6.10 -28.03 5.86
C HIS A 150 -4.64 -27.97 6.34
N PRO A 151 -4.17 -28.99 7.09
CA PRO A 151 -2.84 -28.98 7.72
C PRO A 151 -1.67 -29.01 6.72
N ALA A 152 -1.94 -29.36 5.46
CA ALA A 152 -0.94 -29.28 4.38
C ALA A 152 -0.71 -27.84 3.88
N ALA A 153 -1.61 -26.89 4.20
CA ALA A 153 -1.48 -25.49 3.81
C ALA A 153 -0.67 -24.69 4.84
N THR A 154 0.15 -23.75 4.36
CA THR A 154 0.88 -22.81 5.22
C THR A 154 0.08 -21.50 5.37
N VAL A 155 -0.77 -21.44 6.39
CA VAL A 155 -1.66 -20.28 6.63
C VAL A 155 -0.93 -19.17 7.38
N ASP A 156 -0.82 -17.99 6.76
CA ASP A 156 -0.28 -16.77 7.39
C ASP A 156 -1.40 -15.77 7.72
N PRO A 157 -1.73 -15.53 9.01
CA PRO A 157 -2.75 -14.56 9.41
C PRO A 157 -2.28 -13.09 9.38
N ASN A 158 -0.98 -12.85 9.17
CA ASN A 158 -0.35 -11.53 9.32
C ASN A 158 -0.12 -10.80 7.99
N VAL A 159 -0.86 -11.19 6.95
CA VAL A 159 -0.77 -10.60 5.61
C VAL A 159 -2.17 -10.28 5.07
N LEU A 160 -2.28 -9.25 4.23
CA LEU A 160 -3.53 -8.90 3.54
C LEU A 160 -3.84 -9.92 2.45
N TYR A 161 -2.83 -10.35 1.69
CA TYR A 161 -2.98 -11.35 0.64
C TYR A 161 -1.67 -12.12 0.41
N VAL A 162 -1.80 -13.32 -0.13
CA VAL A 162 -0.70 -14.17 -0.59
C VAL A 162 -0.89 -14.48 -2.06
N ASP A 163 0.18 -14.32 -2.83
CA ASP A 163 0.29 -14.74 -4.24
C ASP A 163 1.21 -15.96 -4.28
N ASP A 164 0.62 -17.16 -4.42
CA ASP A 164 1.32 -18.44 -4.60
C ASP A 164 0.82 -19.08 -5.91
N ASP A 165 1.19 -18.44 -7.03
CA ASP A 165 0.74 -18.76 -8.39
C ASP A 165 0.70 -20.29 -8.64
N PRO A 166 -0.40 -20.85 -9.18
CA PRO A 166 -1.60 -20.20 -9.72
C PRO A 166 -2.70 -19.86 -8.71
N VAL A 167 -2.45 -20.00 -7.41
CA VAL A 167 -3.46 -19.82 -6.35
C VAL A 167 -3.17 -18.57 -5.53
N LEU A 168 -4.15 -17.68 -5.44
CA LEU A 168 -4.02 -16.44 -4.67
C LEU A 168 -5.10 -16.37 -3.60
N THR A 169 -4.77 -15.82 -2.43
CA THR A 169 -5.70 -15.78 -1.30
C THR A 169 -5.61 -14.45 -0.56
N SER A 170 -6.71 -13.97 0.01
CA SER A 170 -6.75 -12.70 0.75
C SER A 170 -7.59 -12.78 2.01
N ALA A 171 -7.27 -11.88 2.95
CA ALA A 171 -7.99 -11.69 4.20
C ALA A 171 -9.46 -11.29 4.04
N GLY A 172 -9.88 -10.83 2.86
CA GLY A 172 -11.23 -10.31 2.64
C GLY A 172 -11.40 -8.82 2.90
N THR A 173 -12.64 -8.34 2.76
CA THR A 173 -13.00 -6.92 2.91
C THR A 173 -12.05 -6.03 2.09
N ALA A 174 -11.36 -5.06 2.69
CA ALA A 174 -10.46 -4.17 1.97
C ALA A 174 -9.27 -4.91 1.34
N ALA A 175 -8.81 -6.01 1.95
CA ALA A 175 -7.70 -6.80 1.40
C ALA A 175 -8.08 -7.55 0.12
N GLY A 176 -9.38 -7.79 -0.11
CA GLY A 176 -9.86 -8.34 -1.38
C GLY A 176 -9.67 -7.36 -2.54
N ILE A 177 -9.84 -6.07 -2.29
CA ILE A 177 -9.55 -5.01 -3.27
C ILE A 177 -8.06 -5.03 -3.61
N ASP A 178 -7.21 -5.11 -2.58
CA ASP A 178 -5.76 -5.15 -2.73
C ASP A 178 -5.32 -6.36 -3.58
N LEU A 179 -5.86 -7.56 -3.32
CA LEU A 179 -5.56 -8.76 -4.10
C LEU A 179 -6.05 -8.63 -5.56
N CYS A 180 -7.27 -8.18 -5.78
CA CYS A 180 -7.81 -8.06 -7.14
C CYS A 180 -7.00 -7.04 -7.98
N LEU A 181 -6.60 -5.91 -7.38
CA LEU A 181 -5.74 -4.92 -8.03
C LEU A 181 -4.30 -5.46 -8.25
N HIS A 182 -3.78 -6.28 -7.33
CA HIS A 182 -2.51 -6.98 -7.50
C HIS A 182 -2.55 -7.93 -8.71
N ILE A 183 -3.63 -8.71 -8.86
CA ILE A 183 -3.82 -9.60 -10.02
C ILE A 183 -3.81 -8.80 -11.33
N VAL A 184 -4.59 -7.71 -11.40
CA VAL A 184 -4.62 -6.83 -12.58
C VAL A 184 -3.23 -6.26 -12.87
N ARG A 185 -2.50 -5.83 -11.84
CA ARG A 185 -1.13 -5.32 -12.00
C ARG A 185 -0.19 -6.38 -12.56
N LYS A 186 -0.27 -7.61 -12.06
CA LYS A 186 0.57 -8.73 -12.49
C LYS A 186 0.30 -9.12 -13.95
N GLU A 187 -0.98 -9.17 -14.36
CA GLU A 187 -1.34 -9.65 -15.70
C GLU A 187 -1.39 -8.55 -16.77
N GLN A 188 -1.69 -7.30 -16.40
CA GLN A 188 -1.96 -6.21 -17.34
C GLN A 188 -1.23 -4.90 -17.02
N GLY A 189 -0.41 -4.89 -15.97
CA GLY A 189 0.50 -3.80 -15.63
C GLY A 189 -0.09 -2.71 -14.73
N SER A 190 0.80 -1.92 -14.12
CA SER A 190 0.46 -0.90 -13.14
C SER A 190 -0.44 0.22 -13.67
N ARG A 191 -0.34 0.57 -14.96
CA ARG A 191 -1.21 1.59 -15.58
C ARG A 191 -2.68 1.20 -15.48
N VAL A 192 -3.00 -0.05 -15.78
CA VAL A 192 -4.37 -0.57 -15.75
C VAL A 192 -4.86 -0.64 -14.31
N ALA A 193 -4.08 -1.26 -13.42
CA ALA A 193 -4.43 -1.38 -12.00
C ALA A 193 -4.68 -0.01 -11.35
N ASN A 194 -3.81 0.98 -11.60
CA ASN A 194 -3.97 2.33 -11.04
C ASN A 194 -5.18 3.07 -11.63
N GLY A 195 -5.52 2.82 -12.90
CA GLY A 195 -6.72 3.37 -13.52
C GLY A 195 -8.00 2.86 -12.86
N ILE A 196 -8.08 1.54 -12.65
CA ILE A 196 -9.20 0.91 -11.94
C ILE A 196 -9.28 1.44 -10.50
N ALA A 197 -8.16 1.45 -9.76
CA ALA A 197 -8.10 1.95 -8.38
C ALA A 197 -8.57 3.41 -8.24
N ARG A 198 -8.17 4.28 -9.19
CA ARG A 198 -8.59 5.69 -9.20
C ARG A 198 -10.10 5.83 -9.37
N ARG A 199 -10.71 5.03 -10.25
CA ARG A 199 -12.17 5.05 -10.49
C ARG A 199 -12.95 4.48 -9.30
N MET A 200 -12.36 3.53 -8.59
CA MET A 200 -12.89 2.98 -7.33
C MET A 200 -12.69 3.91 -6.13
N VAL A 201 -11.91 5.00 -6.26
CA VAL A 201 -11.55 5.91 -5.16
C VAL A 201 -10.83 5.19 -4.01
N VAL A 202 -9.95 4.25 -4.37
CA VAL A 202 -9.10 3.52 -3.41
C VAL A 202 -7.62 3.81 -3.67
N PRO A 203 -6.75 3.67 -2.64
CA PRO A 203 -5.31 3.78 -2.85
C PRO A 203 -4.82 2.79 -3.93
N PRO A 204 -3.86 3.18 -4.78
CA PRO A 204 -3.42 2.34 -5.89
C PRO A 204 -2.68 1.08 -5.43
N HIS A 205 -2.19 1.05 -4.19
CA HIS A 205 -1.57 -0.16 -3.62
C HIS A 205 -1.49 -0.09 -2.10
N ARG A 206 -1.81 -1.21 -1.45
CA ARG A 206 -1.30 -1.56 -0.12
C ARG A 206 -0.51 -2.86 -0.28
N ASP A 207 0.69 -2.92 0.29
CA ASP A 207 1.52 -4.13 0.21
C ASP A 207 0.81 -5.32 0.85
N GLY A 208 0.83 -6.48 0.17
CA GLY A 208 0.23 -7.71 0.68
C GLY A 208 0.79 -8.15 2.04
N GLY A 209 2.05 -7.81 2.33
CA GLY A 209 2.71 -8.07 3.61
C GLY A 209 2.24 -7.19 4.78
N GLN A 210 1.27 -6.31 4.57
CA GLN A 210 0.68 -5.53 5.66
C GLN A 210 -0.16 -6.45 6.57
N ALA A 211 0.00 -6.32 7.89
CA ALA A 211 -0.77 -7.10 8.84
C ALA A 211 -2.27 -6.76 8.84
N GLN A 212 -3.10 -7.79 9.02
CA GLN A 212 -4.53 -7.64 9.27
C GLN A 212 -4.76 -6.99 10.64
N TYR A 213 -5.87 -6.26 10.82
CA TYR A 213 -6.26 -5.75 12.14
C TYR A 213 -6.67 -6.90 13.06
N VAL A 214 -5.73 -7.44 13.83
CA VAL A 214 -5.99 -8.44 14.87
C VAL A 214 -6.41 -7.71 16.14
N ALA A 215 -7.71 -7.76 16.46
CA ALA A 215 -8.20 -7.31 17.76
C ALA A 215 -7.79 -8.35 18.82
N MET A 216 -6.70 -8.08 19.54
CA MET A 216 -6.35 -8.84 20.74
C MET A 216 -7.49 -8.67 21.75
N PRO A 217 -8.15 -9.73 22.25
CA PRO A 217 -9.30 -9.58 23.13
C PRO A 217 -8.85 -8.91 24.42
N LEU A 218 -9.28 -7.66 24.60
CA LEU A 218 -9.16 -6.98 25.88
C LEU A 218 -10.25 -7.49 26.82
N PRO A 219 -9.98 -7.51 28.14
CA PRO A 219 -11.00 -7.82 29.14
C PRO A 219 -12.24 -6.96 28.92
N SER A 220 -13.40 -7.60 28.80
CA SER A 220 -14.69 -6.96 28.57
C SER A 220 -15.10 -6.13 29.78
N THR A 221 -14.87 -4.81 29.73
CA THR A 221 -15.56 -3.86 30.60
C THR A 221 -16.64 -3.15 29.80
N THR A 222 -17.89 -3.34 30.22
CA THR A 222 -19.11 -2.67 29.74
C THR A 222 -19.01 -1.15 29.98
N ILE A 223 -18.38 -0.41 29.07
CA ILE A 223 -18.39 1.06 29.09
C ILE A 223 -18.43 1.56 27.63
N ASP A 224 -19.23 2.59 27.37
CA ASP A 224 -19.44 3.27 26.08
C ASP A 224 -18.17 3.39 25.22
N THR A 225 -18.29 3.07 23.93
CA THR A 225 -17.22 3.20 22.92
C THR A 225 -16.72 4.64 22.83
N LEU A 226 -15.46 4.85 22.45
CA LEU A 226 -14.90 6.21 22.31
C LEU A 226 -15.44 6.98 21.09
N GLY A 227 -16.25 6.37 20.21
CA GLY A 227 -16.80 6.98 19.00
C GLY A 227 -17.36 8.41 19.19
N PRO A 228 -18.38 8.62 20.05
CA PRO A 228 -18.93 9.96 20.29
C PRO A 228 -17.92 10.97 20.83
N LEU A 229 -16.89 10.50 21.55
CA LEU A 229 -15.80 11.35 22.04
C LEU A 229 -14.83 11.73 20.90
N LEU A 230 -14.54 10.81 19.98
CA LEU A 230 -13.71 11.07 18.80
C LEU A 230 -14.40 12.07 17.85
N ASP A 231 -15.71 11.95 17.67
CA ASP A 231 -16.50 12.91 16.90
C ASP A 231 -16.41 14.30 17.52
N TRP A 232 -16.65 14.39 18.85
CA TRP A 232 -16.50 15.65 19.57
C TRP A 232 -15.07 16.23 19.46
N MET A 233 -14.03 15.40 19.58
CA MET A 233 -12.64 15.85 19.42
C MET A 233 -12.38 16.41 18.01
N THR A 234 -12.97 15.82 16.97
CA THR A 234 -12.82 16.24 15.58
C THR A 234 -13.53 17.57 15.31
N GLU A 235 -14.66 17.81 15.97
CA GLU A 235 -15.37 19.11 15.91
C GLU A 235 -14.66 20.21 16.71
N HIS A 236 -13.82 19.85 17.67
CA HIS A 236 -13.22 20.78 18.64
C HIS A 236 -11.68 20.78 18.64
N LEU A 237 -11.07 20.58 17.46
CA LEU A 237 -9.61 20.42 17.30
C LEU A 237 -8.76 21.58 17.85
N ALA A 238 -9.33 22.79 17.95
CA ALA A 238 -8.67 23.98 18.49
C ALA A 238 -8.53 23.98 20.03
N LEU A 239 -9.28 23.13 20.74
CA LEU A 239 -9.21 23.06 22.21
C LEU A 239 -7.94 22.35 22.70
N ASP A 240 -7.66 22.47 23.99
CA ASP A 240 -6.69 21.59 24.66
C ASP A 240 -7.26 20.17 24.72
N LEU A 241 -6.75 19.33 23.82
CA LEU A 241 -7.08 17.91 23.72
C LEU A 241 -5.92 17.04 24.24
N SER A 242 -5.24 17.50 25.30
CA SER A 242 -4.27 16.69 26.03
C SER A 242 -4.91 15.40 26.57
N VAL A 243 -4.09 14.35 26.72
CA VAL A 243 -4.54 13.04 27.24
C VAL A 243 -5.27 13.21 28.58
N THR A 244 -4.79 14.12 29.45
CA THR A 244 -5.42 14.42 30.74
C THR A 244 -6.79 15.06 30.58
N ALA A 245 -6.93 16.07 29.71
CA ALA A 245 -8.19 16.78 29.50
C ALA A 245 -9.28 15.87 28.89
N VAL A 246 -8.90 15.09 27.88
CA VAL A 246 -9.83 14.18 27.19
C VAL A 246 -10.19 12.99 28.08
N ALA A 247 -9.24 12.46 28.86
CA ALA A 247 -9.53 11.41 29.84
C ALA A 247 -10.51 11.88 30.92
N ALA A 248 -10.36 13.11 31.41
CA ALA A 248 -11.31 13.70 32.36
C ALA A 248 -12.71 13.84 31.76
N LYS A 249 -12.82 14.28 30.49
CA LYS A 249 -14.11 14.34 29.77
C LYS A 249 -14.75 12.96 29.59
N ALA A 250 -13.93 11.92 29.43
CA ALA A 250 -14.38 10.53 29.33
C ALA A 250 -14.66 9.87 30.70
N ASN A 251 -14.51 10.59 31.82
CA ASN A 251 -14.56 10.05 33.18
C ASN A 251 -13.58 8.87 33.40
N MET A 252 -12.38 8.95 32.82
CA MET A 252 -11.34 7.93 32.88
C MET A 252 -10.02 8.48 33.43
N SER A 253 -9.19 7.59 33.98
CA SER A 253 -7.78 7.93 34.23
C SER A 253 -7.01 8.09 32.91
N PRO A 254 -5.96 8.93 32.84
CA PRO A 254 -5.15 9.11 31.62
C PRO A 254 -4.57 7.81 31.07
N ARG A 255 -4.13 6.90 31.95
CA ARG A 255 -3.56 5.60 31.56
C ARG A 255 -4.63 4.67 30.99
N THR A 256 -5.80 4.61 31.61
CA THR A 256 -6.94 3.81 31.12
C THR A 256 -7.41 4.32 29.77
N PHE A 257 -7.55 5.65 29.63
CA PHE A 257 -7.94 6.29 28.39
C PHE A 257 -6.94 6.01 27.26
N ALA A 258 -5.64 6.25 27.46
CA ALA A 258 -4.63 6.04 26.42
C ALA A 258 -4.59 4.58 25.92
N ARG A 259 -4.67 3.62 26.84
CA ARG A 259 -4.71 2.19 26.50
C ARG A 259 -5.97 1.83 25.70
N ARG A 260 -7.13 2.32 26.15
CA ARG A 260 -8.41 2.09 25.48
C ARG A 260 -8.46 2.75 24.09
N PHE A 261 -7.95 3.97 23.99
CA PHE A 261 -7.84 4.72 22.74
C PHE A 261 -6.96 3.98 21.73
N GLN A 262 -5.80 3.47 22.15
CA GLN A 262 -4.94 2.69 21.27
C GLN A 262 -5.58 1.37 20.84
N ALA A 263 -6.36 0.75 21.71
CA ALA A 263 -7.08 -0.47 21.38
C ALA A 263 -8.23 -0.26 20.39
N GLU A 264 -8.97 0.85 20.51
CA GLU A 264 -10.11 1.14 19.62
C GLU A 264 -9.68 1.82 18.30
N THR A 265 -8.61 2.63 18.30
CA THR A 265 -8.17 3.41 17.12
C THR A 265 -6.90 2.88 16.45
N GLY A 266 -6.20 1.92 17.05
CA GLY A 266 -4.93 1.37 16.56
C GLY A 266 -3.72 2.31 16.71
N THR A 267 -3.87 3.49 17.32
CA THR A 267 -2.79 4.49 17.45
C THR A 267 -2.88 5.25 18.78
N THR A 268 -1.84 6.01 19.12
CA THR A 268 -1.84 6.83 20.34
C THR A 268 -2.71 8.08 20.19
N PRO A 269 -3.32 8.60 21.28
CA PRO A 269 -4.13 9.82 21.22
C PRO A 269 -3.41 11.02 20.58
N ALA A 270 -2.12 11.21 20.91
CA ALA A 270 -1.33 12.33 20.39
C ALA A 270 -1.07 12.23 18.88
N ARG A 271 -0.83 11.01 18.38
CA ARG A 271 -0.65 10.76 16.94
C ARG A 271 -1.97 10.93 16.19
N TRP A 272 -3.05 10.34 16.70
CA TRP A 272 -4.39 10.49 16.13
C TRP A 272 -4.80 11.95 16.02
N LEU A 273 -4.62 12.73 17.10
CA LEU A 273 -4.93 14.15 17.10
C LEU A 273 -4.08 14.92 16.08
N SER A 274 -2.78 14.62 15.99
CA SER A 274 -1.90 15.25 14.98
C SER A 274 -2.38 14.97 13.56
N ASP A 275 -2.83 13.74 13.28
CA ASP A 275 -3.32 13.34 11.96
C ASP A 275 -4.65 14.03 11.62
N GLN A 276 -5.59 14.11 12.56
CA GLN A 276 -6.86 14.84 12.39
C GLN A 276 -6.65 16.33 12.15
N ARG A 277 -5.73 16.95 12.89
CA ARG A 277 -5.40 18.38 12.70
C ARG A 277 -4.77 18.66 11.33
N VAL A 278 -3.94 17.74 10.82
CA VAL A 278 -3.39 17.86 9.45
C VAL A 278 -4.49 17.67 8.39
N LEU A 279 -5.41 16.72 8.58
CA LEU A 279 -6.54 16.53 7.66
C LEU A 279 -7.45 17.77 7.61
N ALA A 280 -7.79 18.34 8.76
CA ALA A 280 -8.55 19.59 8.82
C ALA A 280 -7.80 20.76 8.17
N ALA A 281 -6.47 20.80 8.32
CA ALA A 281 -5.64 21.80 7.64
C ALA A 281 -5.63 21.63 6.12
N GLN A 282 -5.59 20.39 5.60
CA GLN A 282 -5.71 20.11 4.15
C GLN A 282 -7.02 20.67 3.60
N HIS A 283 -8.14 20.36 4.26
CA HIS A 283 -9.47 20.84 3.85
C HIS A 283 -9.55 22.38 3.81
N LEU A 284 -8.98 23.08 4.80
CA LEU A 284 -8.93 24.54 4.82
C LEU A 284 -7.96 25.12 3.78
N LEU A 285 -6.86 24.44 3.49
CA LEU A 285 -5.90 24.88 2.46
C LEU A 285 -6.50 24.79 1.06
N GLU A 286 -7.32 23.78 0.80
CA GLU A 286 -8.05 23.57 -0.45
C GLU A 286 -9.18 24.60 -0.59
N ASN A 287 -10.03 24.72 0.42
CA ASN A 287 -11.32 25.41 0.31
C ASN A 287 -11.33 26.86 0.82
N SER A 288 -10.18 27.42 1.27
CA SER A 288 -10.13 28.79 1.80
C SER A 288 -8.81 29.51 1.56
N ASP A 289 -8.88 30.85 1.44
CA ASP A 289 -7.73 31.74 1.25
C ASP A 289 -7.01 32.11 2.55
N LEU A 290 -7.35 31.45 3.66
CA LEU A 290 -6.80 31.74 4.98
C LEU A 290 -5.28 31.58 4.99
N SER A 291 -4.56 32.42 5.76
CA SER A 291 -3.12 32.25 5.91
C SER A 291 -2.79 30.94 6.66
N VAL A 292 -1.58 30.42 6.48
CA VAL A 292 -1.13 29.19 7.16
C VAL A 292 -1.18 29.35 8.69
N ASP A 293 -0.89 30.55 9.20
CA ASP A 293 -0.94 30.84 10.63
C ASP A 293 -2.39 30.83 11.16
N VAL A 294 -3.34 31.41 10.43
CA VAL A 294 -4.77 31.36 10.79
C VAL A 294 -5.31 29.92 10.74
N ILE A 295 -4.88 29.12 9.75
CA ILE A 295 -5.25 27.71 9.67
C ILE A 295 -4.69 26.94 10.86
N ALA A 296 -3.43 27.19 11.23
CA ALA A 296 -2.79 26.51 12.36
C ALA A 296 -3.49 26.79 13.69
N GLU A 297 -3.97 28.01 13.91
CA GLU A 297 -4.79 28.35 15.08
C GLU A 297 -6.14 27.62 15.05
N ARG A 298 -6.85 27.63 13.91
CA ARG A 298 -8.17 26.99 13.78
C ARG A 298 -8.14 25.48 13.97
N VAL A 299 -7.07 24.81 13.57
CA VAL A 299 -6.92 23.37 13.75
C VAL A 299 -6.19 23.01 15.06
N GLY A 300 -5.75 23.98 15.85
CA GLY A 300 -5.16 23.73 17.17
C GLY A 300 -3.68 23.37 17.20
N PHE A 301 -2.91 23.70 16.15
CA PHE A 301 -1.43 23.64 16.22
C PHE A 301 -0.80 24.86 16.90
N GLY A 302 -1.60 25.90 17.20
CA GLY A 302 -1.18 27.11 17.92
C GLY A 302 -0.32 28.08 17.10
N GLY A 303 0.29 27.64 16.00
CA GLY A 303 1.02 28.51 15.09
C GLY A 303 1.51 27.81 13.82
N GLY A 304 1.74 28.57 12.76
CA GLY A 304 2.06 28.02 11.44
C GLY A 304 3.39 27.27 11.39
N ALA A 305 4.35 27.57 12.26
CA ALA A 305 5.62 26.82 12.32
C ALA A 305 5.40 25.34 12.73
N VAL A 306 4.56 25.11 13.75
CA VAL A 306 4.21 23.76 14.21
C VAL A 306 3.38 23.03 13.16
N LEU A 307 2.39 23.70 12.56
CA LEU A 307 1.63 23.14 11.45
C LEU A 307 2.57 22.72 10.31
N ARG A 308 3.53 23.57 9.90
CA ARG A 308 4.49 23.24 8.84
C ARG A 308 5.33 22.00 9.17
N GLN A 309 5.84 21.87 10.40
CA GLN A 309 6.60 20.69 10.82
C GLN A 309 5.76 19.41 10.75
N HIS A 310 4.52 19.46 11.29
CA HIS A 310 3.62 18.31 11.26
C HIS A 310 3.18 17.96 9.82
N PHE A 311 2.89 18.96 8.99
CA PHE A 311 2.49 18.78 7.60
C PHE A 311 3.65 18.21 6.75
N LEU A 312 4.89 18.67 6.98
CA LEU A 312 6.07 18.11 6.34
C LEU A 312 6.31 16.64 6.75
N ARG A 313 6.17 16.33 8.04
CA ARG A 313 6.36 14.96 8.55
C ARG A 313 5.30 13.99 8.02
N LEU A 314 4.05 14.42 7.90
CA LEU A 314 2.89 13.56 7.60
C LEU A 314 2.42 13.59 6.13
N ARG A 315 2.76 14.65 5.37
CA ARG A 315 2.36 14.84 3.97
C ARG A 315 3.54 15.11 3.04
N HIS A 316 4.77 15.16 3.57
CA HIS A 316 6.00 15.31 2.80
C HIS A 316 5.99 16.53 1.87
N THR A 317 5.26 17.58 2.26
CA THR A 317 5.17 18.84 1.52
C THR A 317 4.87 19.98 2.50
N THR A 318 4.94 21.24 2.02
CA THR A 318 4.55 22.39 2.83
C THR A 318 3.07 22.74 2.62
N PRO A 319 2.39 23.34 3.61
CA PRO A 319 1.02 23.82 3.45
C PRO A 319 0.80 24.72 2.21
N GLN A 320 1.77 25.58 1.87
CA GLN A 320 1.66 26.46 0.71
C GLN A 320 1.85 25.71 -0.62
N ALA A 321 2.83 24.79 -0.69
CA ALA A 321 3.02 23.96 -1.87
C ALA A 321 1.83 23.03 -2.11
N TYR A 322 1.26 22.48 -1.02
CA TYR A 322 0.03 21.71 -1.05
C TYR A 322 -1.12 22.53 -1.62
N ARG A 323 -1.42 23.71 -1.05
CA ARG A 323 -2.47 24.62 -1.54
C ARG A 323 -2.34 24.92 -3.03
N ARG A 324 -1.13 25.23 -3.51
CA ARG A 324 -0.89 25.55 -4.92
C ARG A 324 -1.23 24.35 -5.82
N THR A 325 -0.79 23.16 -5.44
CA THR A 325 -1.00 21.94 -6.23
C THR A 325 -2.49 21.59 -6.37
N PHE A 326 -3.30 21.77 -5.32
CA PHE A 326 -4.71 21.39 -5.30
C PHE A 326 -5.67 22.51 -5.75
N ARG A 327 -5.18 23.74 -5.88
CA ARG A 327 -5.95 24.87 -6.44
C ARG A 327 -5.66 25.14 -7.91
N ASP A 328 -4.49 24.73 -8.41
CA ASP A 328 -4.14 24.86 -9.83
C ASP A 328 -4.87 23.82 -10.73
N THR A 329 -5.85 23.07 -10.18
CA THR A 329 -6.73 22.12 -10.89
C THR A 329 -8.13 22.66 -11.23
N GLU A 330 -8.45 23.92 -10.96
CA GLU A 330 -9.63 24.56 -11.58
C GLU A 330 -9.26 25.15 -12.95
N PRO A 331 -10.03 24.86 -14.03
CA PRO A 331 -9.78 25.49 -15.31
C PRO A 331 -10.01 27.00 -15.19
N PRO A 332 -9.13 27.86 -15.74
CA PRO A 332 -9.35 29.29 -15.67
C PRO A 332 -10.65 29.64 -16.39
N ALA A 333 -11.58 30.25 -15.66
CA ALA A 333 -12.71 30.94 -16.25
C ALA A 333 -12.20 32.07 -17.14
N ASP A 334 -12.51 31.91 -18.41
CA ASP A 334 -12.46 32.83 -19.54
C ASP A 334 -12.21 34.32 -19.20
N LYS A 335 -11.01 34.81 -19.54
CA LYS A 335 -10.80 36.22 -19.91
C LYS A 335 -9.83 36.34 -21.07
N ALA A 336 -10.43 36.49 -22.25
CA ALA A 336 -9.78 36.89 -23.47
C ALA A 336 -9.11 38.27 -23.42
N ALA A 337 -8.13 38.40 -24.33
CA ALA A 337 -7.67 39.59 -25.03
C ALA A 337 -6.52 40.44 -24.42
N GLY A 338 -5.37 40.40 -25.11
CA GLY A 338 -4.79 41.66 -25.60
C GLY A 338 -3.27 41.78 -25.71
N LYS A 339 -2.76 41.54 -26.93
CA LYS A 339 -1.70 42.28 -27.66
C LYS A 339 -0.20 42.02 -27.37
N ASN A 340 0.39 41.29 -28.32
CA ASN A 340 1.49 41.70 -29.23
C ASN A 340 2.68 42.51 -28.67
N ARG A 341 3.91 41.96 -28.76
CA ARG A 341 4.94 42.36 -29.75
C ARG A 341 6.27 41.60 -29.64
N ARG A 342 6.69 41.09 -30.80
CA ARG A 342 8.05 41.06 -31.40
C ARG A 342 9.12 40.13 -30.79
N ARG A 343 9.31 38.99 -31.48
CA ARG A 343 10.57 38.25 -31.60
C ARG A 343 11.43 38.82 -32.73
N ARG A 344 12.74 38.91 -32.51
CA ARG A 344 13.77 38.96 -33.57
C ARG A 344 15.08 38.39 -33.01
N GLY A 345 15.71 37.49 -33.75
CA GLY A 345 17.13 37.12 -33.57
C GLY A 345 17.38 35.65 -33.26
N VAL A 346 17.57 34.84 -34.31
CA VAL A 346 18.28 33.55 -34.28
C VAL A 346 19.75 33.83 -34.59
N ALA A 347 20.68 33.23 -33.85
CA ALA A 347 22.08 33.10 -34.26
C ALA A 347 22.62 31.72 -33.86
N HIS A 348 23.35 31.14 -34.81
CA HIS A 348 23.84 29.77 -34.91
C HIS A 348 25.14 29.48 -34.13
N ALA A 349 25.43 28.16 -34.05
CA ALA A 349 26.75 27.50 -34.03
C ALA A 349 27.30 27.17 -32.62
N LYS A 350 27.97 26.03 -32.33
CA LYS A 350 28.75 25.07 -33.12
C LYS A 350 28.77 23.68 -32.44
N GLN A 351 29.07 22.63 -33.20
CA GLN A 351 29.52 21.32 -32.70
C GLN A 351 31.05 21.30 -32.45
N SER A 352 31.47 20.29 -31.65
CA SER A 352 32.80 19.62 -31.56
C SER A 352 33.86 20.20 -30.59
N PRO A 353 34.83 19.40 -30.04
CA PRO A 353 34.92 17.93 -29.85
C PRO A 353 35.56 17.45 -28.50
N ASN A 354 35.62 16.13 -28.31
CA ASN A 354 36.50 15.31 -27.44
C ASN A 354 36.42 15.36 -25.90
N GLU A 355 35.70 14.37 -25.35
CA GLU A 355 36.26 13.28 -24.52
C GLU A 355 37.55 13.57 -23.72
N ARG A 356 37.37 14.05 -22.47
CA ARG A 356 38.27 13.82 -21.33
C ARG A 356 37.44 13.68 -20.05
N THR A 357 37.44 12.45 -19.52
CA THR A 357 37.08 11.98 -18.17
C THR A 357 36.24 12.89 -17.27
N LEU A 358 34.93 12.63 -17.21
CA LEU A 358 34.03 13.12 -16.16
C LEU A 358 33.32 11.89 -15.57
N VAL A 359 33.72 11.43 -14.38
CA VAL A 359 32.97 10.42 -13.64
C VAL A 359 32.25 11.14 -12.51
N ALA A 360 31.06 11.68 -12.80
CA ALA A 360 30.28 12.38 -11.79
C ALA A 360 29.47 11.40 -10.92
N THR A 361 28.90 10.33 -11.47
CA THR A 361 28.23 9.30 -10.65
C THR A 361 28.31 7.94 -11.31
N LYS A 362 28.41 6.88 -10.51
CA LYS A 362 28.43 5.48 -11.00
C LYS A 362 27.01 4.93 -11.05
N THR A 363 26.54 4.48 -12.21
CA THR A 363 25.27 3.76 -12.29
C THR A 363 25.43 2.36 -11.72
N LEU A 364 24.59 2.01 -10.74
CA LEU A 364 24.52 0.67 -10.20
C LEU A 364 23.40 -0.12 -10.86
N THR A 365 23.70 -1.38 -11.15
CA THR A 365 22.81 -2.39 -11.71
C THR A 365 22.95 -3.66 -10.88
N GLN A 366 22.02 -4.61 -11.05
CA GLN A 366 22.06 -5.86 -10.29
C GLN A 366 23.39 -6.62 -10.42
N GLN A 367 24.11 -6.44 -11.53
CA GLN A 367 25.39 -7.11 -11.80
C GLN A 367 26.59 -6.52 -11.05
N ASN A 368 26.53 -5.24 -10.66
CA ASN A 368 27.70 -4.53 -10.12
C ASN A 368 27.46 -3.92 -8.73
N PHE A 369 26.25 -4.06 -8.18
CA PHE A 369 25.88 -3.48 -6.89
C PHE A 369 26.74 -4.04 -5.76
N ASP A 370 26.77 -5.37 -5.60
CA ASP A 370 27.49 -6.04 -4.51
C ASP A 370 28.99 -5.78 -4.59
N GLU A 371 29.58 -5.89 -5.78
CA GLU A 371 31.00 -5.60 -6.01
C GLU A 371 31.33 -4.14 -5.67
N THR A 372 30.45 -3.19 -6.03
CA THR A 372 30.70 -1.78 -5.75
C THR A 372 30.60 -1.48 -4.26
N VAL A 373 29.57 -1.99 -3.58
CA VAL A 373 29.33 -1.75 -2.16
C VAL A 373 30.40 -2.39 -1.28
N THR A 374 30.89 -3.58 -1.64
CA THR A 374 31.91 -4.31 -0.86
C THR A 374 33.34 -3.95 -1.23
N GLY A 375 33.60 -3.53 -2.47
CA GLY A 375 34.94 -3.20 -2.97
C GLY A 375 35.40 -1.76 -2.70
N ASN A 376 34.61 -0.94 -2.01
CA ASN A 376 34.94 0.45 -1.70
C ASN A 376 34.68 0.78 -0.24
N ASP A 377 35.52 1.66 0.30
CA ASP A 377 35.48 2.08 1.70
C ASP A 377 34.18 2.80 2.06
N VAL A 378 33.74 3.77 1.25
CA VAL A 378 32.46 4.47 1.41
C VAL A 378 31.72 4.50 0.07
N VAL A 379 30.46 4.07 0.10
CA VAL A 379 29.56 4.15 -1.05
C VAL A 379 28.28 4.85 -0.65
N LEU A 380 27.95 5.92 -1.36
CA LEU A 380 26.70 6.65 -1.19
C LEU A 380 25.80 6.37 -2.39
N VAL A 381 24.60 5.87 -2.16
CA VAL A 381 23.67 5.44 -3.20
C VAL A 381 22.42 6.30 -3.20
N ASP A 382 22.12 6.95 -4.34
CA ASP A 382 20.86 7.66 -4.61
C ASP A 382 19.92 6.76 -5.43
N PHE A 383 18.83 6.32 -4.79
CA PHE A 383 17.75 5.60 -5.46
C PHE A 383 16.76 6.59 -6.05
N TRP A 384 16.61 6.61 -7.37
CA TRP A 384 15.86 7.64 -8.09
C TRP A 384 14.97 7.06 -9.19
N ALA A 385 14.19 7.92 -9.85
CA ALA A 385 13.47 7.61 -11.09
C ALA A 385 13.31 8.87 -11.95
N SER A 386 13.13 8.71 -13.26
CA SER A 386 13.06 9.81 -14.22
C SER A 386 11.87 10.75 -13.99
N TRP A 387 10.71 10.20 -13.62
CA TRP A 387 9.48 10.96 -13.36
C TRP A 387 9.46 11.63 -11.98
N CYS A 388 10.35 11.24 -11.06
CA CYS A 388 10.40 11.75 -9.69
C CYS A 388 10.92 13.20 -9.64
N GLY A 389 10.01 14.13 -9.34
CA GLY A 389 10.33 15.56 -9.20
C GLY A 389 11.41 15.86 -8.15
N PRO A 390 11.29 15.36 -6.91
CA PRO A 390 12.31 15.54 -5.88
C PRO A 390 13.68 14.96 -6.25
N CYS A 391 13.72 13.82 -6.96
CA CYS A 391 14.97 13.21 -7.44
C CYS A 391 15.68 14.12 -8.45
N ARG A 392 14.93 14.71 -9.40
CA ARG A 392 15.49 15.70 -10.34
C ARG A 392 15.99 16.96 -9.63
N SER A 393 15.31 17.39 -8.56
CA SER A 393 15.73 18.54 -7.76
C SER A 393 16.99 18.25 -6.93
N PHE A 394 17.21 16.99 -6.54
CA PHE A 394 18.36 16.57 -5.73
C PHE A 394 19.61 16.26 -6.57
N ALA A 395 19.43 15.83 -7.81
CA ALA A 395 20.54 15.42 -8.69
C ALA A 395 21.73 16.40 -8.74
N PRO A 396 21.54 17.74 -8.86
CA PRO A 396 22.66 18.68 -8.86
C PRO A 396 23.44 18.71 -7.54
N THR A 397 22.75 18.53 -6.40
CA THR A 397 23.40 18.47 -5.08
C THR A 397 24.24 17.20 -4.95
N PHE A 398 23.72 16.07 -5.41
CA PHE A 398 24.42 14.79 -5.37
C PHE A 398 25.63 14.76 -6.31
N GLU A 399 25.49 15.32 -7.51
CA GLU A 399 26.60 15.50 -8.46
C GLU A 399 27.68 16.43 -7.90
N ALA A 400 27.31 17.57 -7.31
CA ALA A 400 28.29 18.47 -6.68
C ALA A 400 29.05 17.80 -5.53
N SER A 401 28.38 16.96 -4.72
CA SER A 401 29.02 16.21 -3.64
C SER A 401 30.02 15.16 -4.17
N SER A 402 29.69 14.51 -5.28
CA SER A 402 30.61 13.57 -5.94
C SER A 402 31.92 14.21 -6.40
N GLU A 403 31.87 15.46 -6.85
CA GLU A 403 33.05 16.21 -7.28
C GLU A 403 33.90 16.66 -6.07
N GLN A 404 33.25 16.93 -4.93
CA GLN A 404 33.91 17.37 -3.70
C GLN A 404 34.53 16.23 -2.90
N HIS A 405 34.02 15.01 -3.03
CA HIS A 405 34.50 13.82 -2.31
C HIS A 405 34.92 12.70 -3.27
N PRO A 406 36.08 12.83 -3.95
CA PRO A 406 36.58 11.78 -4.84
C PRO A 406 36.96 10.48 -4.10
N ASP A 407 37.04 10.53 -2.77
CA ASP A 407 37.26 9.38 -1.89
C ASP A 407 35.97 8.59 -1.55
N VAL A 408 34.80 9.06 -2.02
CA VAL A 408 33.49 8.40 -1.83
C VAL A 408 32.87 8.03 -3.16
N VAL A 409 32.48 6.76 -3.32
CA VAL A 409 31.76 6.34 -4.53
C VAL A 409 30.31 6.82 -4.46
N HIS A 410 30.00 7.85 -5.25
CA HIS A 410 28.64 8.31 -5.47
C HIS A 410 27.99 7.50 -6.57
N ALA A 411 26.98 6.73 -6.18
CA ALA A 411 26.32 5.76 -7.03
C ALA A 411 24.83 6.06 -7.17
N LYS A 412 24.24 5.72 -8.31
CA LYS A 412 22.81 5.94 -8.58
C LYS A 412 22.15 4.65 -9.02
N VAL A 413 21.00 4.34 -8.43
CA VAL A 413 20.14 3.23 -8.82
C VAL A 413 18.84 3.80 -9.37
N ASP A 414 18.56 3.54 -10.64
CA ASP A 414 17.23 3.83 -11.19
C ASP A 414 16.27 2.73 -10.72
N THR A 415 15.33 3.09 -9.85
CA THR A 415 14.37 2.17 -9.25
C THR A 415 13.38 1.57 -10.27
N GLU A 416 13.21 2.20 -11.43
CA GLU A 416 12.38 1.64 -12.51
C GLU A 416 13.10 0.54 -13.28
N ALA A 417 14.40 0.73 -13.51
CA ALA A 417 15.24 -0.21 -14.26
C ALA A 417 15.73 -1.37 -13.37
N GLU A 418 16.05 -1.11 -12.11
CA GLU A 418 16.71 -2.04 -11.19
C GLU A 418 15.80 -2.40 -10.00
N GLN A 419 14.58 -2.87 -10.31
CA GLN A 419 13.54 -3.17 -9.32
C GLN A 419 13.97 -4.22 -8.29
N GLY A 420 14.82 -5.17 -8.68
CA GLY A 420 15.38 -6.18 -7.77
C GLY A 420 16.25 -5.57 -6.67
N ILE A 421 17.11 -4.59 -7.01
CA ILE A 421 17.93 -3.87 -6.03
C ILE A 421 17.03 -3.01 -5.13
N ALA A 422 16.08 -2.28 -5.72
CA ALA A 422 15.15 -1.44 -4.96
C ALA A 422 14.31 -2.26 -3.96
N ALA A 423 13.86 -3.45 -4.34
CA ALA A 423 13.14 -4.36 -3.46
C ALA A 423 14.04 -4.92 -2.35
N ALA A 424 15.24 -5.41 -2.67
CA ALA A 424 16.19 -5.92 -1.68
C ALA A 424 16.62 -4.84 -0.67
N ALA A 425 16.74 -3.59 -1.12
CA ALA A 425 17.03 -2.44 -0.27
C ALA A 425 15.79 -1.84 0.43
N ASN A 426 14.59 -2.43 0.25
CA ASN A 426 13.32 -2.01 0.85
C ASN A 426 13.00 -0.52 0.58
N ILE A 427 13.21 -0.06 -0.66
CA ILE A 427 12.96 1.32 -1.09
C ILE A 427 11.45 1.56 -1.24
N ARG A 428 10.88 2.38 -0.34
CA ARG A 428 9.43 2.67 -0.30
C ARG A 428 9.05 4.06 -0.84
N SER A 429 10.03 4.92 -1.02
CA SER A 429 9.87 6.25 -1.64
C SER A 429 11.19 6.70 -2.24
N ILE A 430 11.13 7.61 -3.20
CA ILE A 430 12.31 8.14 -3.90
C ILE A 430 12.29 9.68 -3.90
N PRO A 431 13.46 10.34 -3.83
CA PRO A 431 14.78 9.73 -3.73
C PRO A 431 14.99 9.09 -2.35
N THR A 432 15.79 8.03 -2.26
CA THR A 432 16.25 7.47 -0.98
C THR A 432 17.76 7.39 -1.01
N ILE A 433 18.40 7.88 0.05
CA ILE A 433 19.85 7.90 0.18
C ILE A 433 20.28 6.81 1.14
N MET A 434 21.19 5.95 0.68
CA MET A 434 21.83 4.94 1.51
C MET A 434 23.33 5.18 1.54
N ALA A 435 23.94 5.04 2.71
CA ALA A 435 25.39 5.06 2.86
C ALA A 435 25.89 3.71 3.36
N PHE A 436 26.90 3.19 2.67
CA PHE A 436 27.61 1.97 3.03
C PHE A 436 29.03 2.33 3.43
N ARG A 437 29.52 1.70 4.49
CA ARG A 437 30.91 1.77 4.95
C ARG A 437 31.46 0.36 5.04
N GLU A 438 32.51 0.06 4.27
CA GLU A 438 33.14 -1.27 4.19
C GLU A 438 32.12 -2.41 3.97
N GLY A 439 31.21 -2.21 3.02
CA GLY A 439 30.14 -3.16 2.68
C GLY A 439 28.93 -3.19 3.62
N VAL A 440 28.98 -2.49 4.76
CA VAL A 440 27.89 -2.47 5.76
C VAL A 440 27.00 -1.26 5.54
N LEU A 441 25.68 -1.47 5.51
CA LEU A 441 24.71 -0.38 5.47
C LEU A 441 24.68 0.34 6.82
N VAL A 442 25.09 1.62 6.84
CA VAL A 442 25.18 2.43 8.07
C VAL A 442 24.18 3.58 8.11
N PHE A 443 23.58 3.92 6.96
CA PHE A 443 22.55 4.95 6.88
C PHE A 443 21.56 4.63 5.76
N SER A 444 20.27 4.83 6.02
CA SER A 444 19.21 4.77 5.01
C SER A 444 18.13 5.77 5.37
N GLN A 445 17.87 6.74 4.49
CA GLN A 445 16.84 7.74 4.71
C GLN A 445 16.12 8.08 3.41
N PRO A 446 14.77 8.02 3.40
CA PRO A 446 14.00 8.56 2.30
C PRO A 446 14.00 10.08 2.28
N GLY A 447 14.01 10.63 1.06
CA GLY A 447 13.97 12.06 0.77
C GLY A 447 15.32 12.63 0.32
N ALA A 448 15.23 13.75 -0.40
CA ALA A 448 16.39 14.50 -0.83
C ALA A 448 17.05 15.18 0.39
N LEU A 449 18.37 15.09 0.48
CA LEU A 449 19.14 15.79 1.52
C LEU A 449 19.55 17.18 1.02
N PRO A 450 19.40 18.25 1.82
CA PRO A 450 20.02 19.53 1.49
C PRO A 450 21.56 19.42 1.55
N PRO A 451 22.32 20.26 0.82
CA PRO A 451 23.77 20.13 0.71
C PRO A 451 24.52 20.00 2.05
N ALA A 452 24.15 20.82 3.05
CA ALA A 452 24.77 20.76 4.38
C ALA A 452 24.53 19.43 5.10
N ALA A 453 23.33 18.85 4.99
CA ALA A 453 23.03 17.56 5.62
C ALA A 453 23.72 16.40 4.91
N LEU A 454 23.95 16.51 3.59
CA LEU A 454 24.72 15.54 2.82
C LEU A 454 26.20 15.55 3.24
N GLU A 455 26.77 16.75 3.43
CA GLU A 455 28.13 16.92 3.95
C GLU A 455 28.30 16.36 5.38
N ASP A 456 27.35 16.68 6.25
CA ASP A 456 27.33 16.18 7.63
C ASP A 456 27.25 14.64 7.66
N LEU A 457 26.42 14.05 6.80
CA LEU A 457 26.30 12.60 6.65
C LEU A 457 27.63 11.98 6.24
N LEU A 458 28.28 12.51 5.21
CA LEU A 458 29.58 11.99 4.75
C LEU A 458 30.65 12.10 5.82
N THR A 459 30.67 13.21 6.57
CA THR A 459 31.58 13.40 7.71
C THR A 459 31.34 12.35 8.79
N GLN A 460 30.08 12.10 9.15
CA GLN A 460 29.71 11.10 10.16
C GLN A 460 30.07 9.69 9.72
N VAL A 461 29.74 9.31 8.47
CA VAL A 461 30.01 7.98 7.93
C VAL A 461 31.51 7.69 7.87
N LYS A 462 32.33 8.68 7.51
CA LYS A 462 33.81 8.55 7.51
C LYS A 462 34.39 8.43 8.92
N ALA A 463 33.70 8.95 9.93
CA ALA A 463 34.14 8.93 11.33
C ALA A 463 33.64 7.70 12.13
N LEU A 464 32.83 6.82 11.53
CA LEU A 464 32.33 5.62 12.20
C LEU A 464 33.47 4.64 12.54
N ASP A 465 33.48 4.17 13.78
CA ASP A 465 34.31 3.04 14.20
C ASP A 465 33.65 1.72 13.76
N MET A 466 34.19 1.13 12.69
CA MET A 466 33.60 -0.05 12.07
C MET A 466 33.77 -1.33 12.90
N ASP A 467 34.73 -1.38 13.83
CA ASP A 467 34.88 -2.52 14.71
C ASP A 467 33.73 -2.57 15.73
N GLU A 468 33.34 -1.41 16.25
CA GLU A 468 32.18 -1.28 17.14
C GLU A 468 30.86 -1.52 16.40
N VAL A 469 30.71 -0.98 15.17
CA VAL A 469 29.50 -1.22 14.35
C VAL A 469 29.33 -2.71 14.04
N ARG A 470 30.39 -3.42 13.65
CA ARG A 470 30.32 -4.87 13.39
C ARG A 470 29.97 -5.67 14.64
N LYS A 471 30.50 -5.28 15.79
CA LYS A 471 30.18 -5.91 17.08
C LYS A 471 28.70 -5.77 17.43
N GLN A 472 28.13 -4.58 17.26
CA GLN A 472 26.70 -4.34 17.52
C GLN A 472 25.79 -5.14 16.58
N ILE A 473 26.17 -5.28 15.31
CA ILE A 473 25.42 -6.11 14.34
C ILE A 473 25.46 -7.60 14.75
N ALA A 474 26.62 -8.10 15.20
CA ALA A 474 26.75 -9.48 15.66
C ALA A 474 25.93 -9.76 16.94
N GLU A 475 25.81 -8.79 17.84
CA GLU A 475 25.00 -8.91 19.07
C GLU A 475 23.48 -8.86 18.81
N GLN A 476 23.05 -8.30 17.67
CA GLN A 476 21.64 -8.20 17.29
C GLN A 476 21.16 -9.32 16.37
N ALA A 477 22.05 -10.20 15.90
CA ALA A 477 21.68 -11.38 15.14
C ALA A 477 20.98 -12.40 16.06
N PRO A 478 19.77 -12.90 15.73
CA PRO A 478 19.11 -13.92 16.54
C PRO A 478 19.98 -15.18 16.60
N ALA A 479 20.15 -15.74 17.80
CA ALA A 479 20.81 -17.03 17.96
C ALA A 479 19.98 -18.10 17.23
N GLU A 480 20.64 -18.85 16.34
CA GLU A 480 20.06 -19.89 15.48
C GLU A 480 19.21 -20.93 16.22
#